data_AF-A0A963PBW1-F1
#
_entry.id   AF-A0A963PBW1-F1
#
_cell.length_a   1.000
_cell.length_b   1.000
_cell.length_c   1.000
_cell.angle_alpha   90.00
_cell.angle_beta   90.00
_cell.angle_gamma   90.00
#
_symmetry.space_group_name_H-M   'P 1'
#
loop_
_entity.id
_entity.type
_entity.pdbx_description
1 polymer ?
#
loop_
_entity_poly.entity_id
_entity_poly.type
_entity_poly.pdbx_seq_one_letter_code
_entity_poly.pdbx_strand_id
1 'polypeptide(L)' 'MLRKELGLFLLILVTGTVTAMINPQFISPTNLMNLANQIGLFGLLALGLGVVIVTGGIELSVGSMLALLGVIFLD' A
#
# COMPACT_ATOMS: atom_id res chain seq x y z
N MET A 1 -12.28 -17.01 -7.64
CA MET A 1 -11.92 -15.59 -7.49
C MET A 1 -12.52 -14.99 -6.21
N LEU A 2 -13.84 -15.05 -6.00
CA LEU A 2 -14.53 -14.44 -4.86
C LEU A 2 -13.95 -14.76 -3.47
N ARG A 3 -13.50 -16.01 -3.23
CA ARG A 3 -12.86 -16.39 -1.95
C ARG A 3 -11.57 -15.64 -1.64
N LYS A 4 -10.78 -15.26 -2.67
CA LYS A 4 -9.52 -14.52 -2.50
C LYS A 4 -9.78 -13.06 -2.18
N GLU A 5 -10.75 -12.44 -2.86
CA GLU A 5 -11.15 -11.05 -2.60
C GLU A 5 -11.80 -10.90 -1.23
N LEU A 6 -12.66 -11.84 -0.83
CA LEU A 6 -13.21 -11.90 0.52
C LEU A 6 -12.12 -12.03 1.58
N GLY A 7 -11.09 -12.85 1.32
CA GLY A 7 -9.93 -12.98 2.21
C GLY A 7 -9.14 -11.68 2.35
N LEU A 8 -8.90 -10.97 1.24
CA LEU A 8 -8.22 -9.68 1.25
C LEU A 8 -9.04 -8.60 1.98
N PHE A 9 -10.35 -8.57 1.73
CA PHE A 9 -11.27 -7.66 2.39
C PHE A 9 -11.33 -7.91 3.91
N LEU A 10 -11.41 -9.18 4.32
CA LEU A 10 -11.31 -9.58 5.73
C LEU A 10 -9.98 -9.15 6.34
N LEU A 11 -8.86 -9.32 5.63
CA LEU A 11 -7.55 -8.92 6.12
C LEU A 11 -7.50 -7.41 6.40
N ILE A 12 -7.99 -6.58 5.47
CA ILE A 12 -8.05 -5.12 5.63
C ILE A 12 -8.93 -4.73 6.82
N LEU A 13 -10.09 -5.36 7.00
CA LEU A 13 -10.96 -5.11 8.14
C LEU A 13 -10.27 -5.49 9.46
N VAL A 14 -9.65 -6.67 9.53
CA VAL A 14 -8.98 -7.14 10.75
C VAL A 14 -7.81 -6.23 11.10
N THR A 15 -6.90 -5.96 10.16
CA THR A 15 -5.75 -5.09 10.45
C THR A 15 -6.19 -3.66 10.75
N GLY A 16 -7.12 -3.10 9.98
CA GLY A 16 -7.64 -1.76 10.21
C GLY A 16 -8.30 -1.60 11.58
N THR A 17 -9.13 -2.56 12.00
CA THR A 17 -9.80 -2.52 13.31
C THR A 17 -8.81 -2.72 14.47
N VAL A 18 -7.90 -3.68 14.36
CA VAL A 18 -6.86 -3.92 15.39
C VAL A 18 -5.97 -2.69 15.55
N THR A 19 -5.51 -2.08 14.44
CA THR A 19 -4.69 -0.87 14.50
C THR A 19 -5.46 0.32 15.06
N ALA A 20 -6.76 0.47 14.71
CA ALA A 20 -7.61 1.52 15.28
C ALA A 20 -7.81 1.37 16.78
N MET A 21 -7.89 0.14 17.30
CA MET A 21 -7.97 -0.13 18.74
C MET A 21 -6.67 0.19 19.47
N ILE A 22 -5.52 -0.13 18.89
CA ILE A 22 -4.20 0.13 19.49
C ILE A 22 -3.86 1.62 19.44
N ASN A 23 -4.21 2.30 18.34
CA ASN A 23 -3.94 3.71 18.12
C ASN A 23 -5.19 4.42 17.57
N PRO A 24 -5.97 5.12 18.43
CA PRO A 24 -7.17 5.85 18.00
C PRO A 24 -6.89 6.93 16.94
N GLN A 25 -5.65 7.43 16.85
CA GLN A 25 -5.26 8.42 15.84
C GLN A 25 -5.22 7.84 14.43
N PHE A 26 -5.20 6.51 14.29
CA PHE A 26 -5.23 5.83 13.00
C PHE A 26 -6.45 6.21 12.15
N ILE A 27 -7.63 6.33 12.79
CA ILE A 27 -8.89 6.68 12.10
C ILE A 27 -9.13 8.19 12.02
N SER A 28 -8.16 9.01 12.44
CA SER A 28 -8.29 10.47 12.32
C SER A 28 -8.41 10.87 10.85
N PRO A 29 -9.21 11.92 10.52
CA PRO A 29 -9.37 12.37 9.13
C PRO A 29 -8.03 12.68 8.45
N THR A 30 -7.08 13.25 9.19
CA THR A 30 -5.74 13.55 8.70
C THR A 30 -4.98 12.27 8.33
N ASN A 31 -4.99 11.25 9.20
CA ASN A 31 -4.29 10.01 8.92
C ASN A 31 -4.95 9.22 7.78
N LEU A 32 -6.28 9.20 7.70
CA LEU A 32 -7.01 8.59 6.59
C LEU A 32 -6.70 9.30 5.26
N MET A 33 -6.62 10.63 5.25
CA MET A 33 -6.23 11.39 4.06
C MET A 33 -4.79 11.07 3.63
N ASN A 34 -3.86 11.01 4.58
CA ASN A 34 -2.48 10.63 4.33
C ASN A 34 -2.37 9.21 3.74
N LEU A 35 -3.10 8.26 4.32
CA LEU A 35 -3.15 6.88 3.85
C LEU A 35 -3.73 6.80 2.42
N ALA A 36 -4.81 7.53 2.14
CA ALA A 36 -5.41 7.58 0.81
C ALA A 36 -4.43 8.13 -0.24
N ASN A 37 -3.67 9.18 0.11
CA ASN A 37 -2.62 9.72 -0.77
C ASN A 37 -1.50 8.71 -1.02
N GLN A 38 -1.05 7.97 0.00
CA GLN A 38 -0.05 6.92 -0.17
C GLN A 38 -0.54 5.79 -1.07
N ILE A 39 -1.78 5.33 -0.89
CA ILE A 39 -2.40 4.32 -1.76
C ILE A 39 -2.47 4.84 -3.21
N GLY A 40 -2.84 6.10 -3.41
CA GLY A 40 -2.85 6.73 -4.73
C GLY A 40 -1.47 6.74 -5.39
N LEU A 41 -0.43 7.10 -4.64
CA LEU A 41 0.97 7.07 -5.10
C LEU A 41 1.40 5.65 -5.50
N PHE A 42 1.20 4.66 -4.64
CA PHE A 42 1.54 3.27 -4.94
C PHE A 42 0.72 2.71 -6.12
N GLY A 43 -0.55 3.11 -6.24
CA GLY A 43 -1.39 2.76 -7.38
C GLY A 43 -0.84 3.30 -8.70
N LEU A 44 -0.43 4.57 -8.73
CA LEU A 44 0.18 5.17 -9.92
C LEU A 44 1.48 4.46 -10.31
N LEU A 45 2.33 4.13 -9.33
CA LEU A 45 3.56 3.37 -9.56
C LEU A 45 3.27 1.96 -10.09
N ALA A 46 2.27 1.28 -9.55
CA ALA A 46 1.86 -0.05 -9.99
C ALA A 46 1.38 -0.05 -11.45
N LEU A 47 0.74 1.02 -11.92
CA LEU A 47 0.37 1.15 -13.34
C LEU A 47 1.61 1.20 -14.24
N GLY A 48 2.64 1.96 -13.86
CA GLY A 48 3.90 2.03 -14.59
C GLY A 48 4.64 0.69 -14.63
N LEU A 49 4.72 0.00 -13.48
CA LEU A 49 5.30 -1.34 -13.39
C LEU A 49 4.50 -2.38 -14.18
N GLY A 50 3.17 -2.23 -14.24
CA GLY A 50 2.28 -3.10 -15.00
C GLY A 50 2.63 -3.12 -16.49
N VAL A 51 2.97 -1.97 -17.08
CA VAL A 51 3.43 -1.90 -18.49
C VAL A 51 4.72 -2.70 -18.68
N VAL A 52 5.68 -2.57 -17.77
CA VAL A 52 6.97 -3.29 -17.86
C VAL A 52 6.75 -4.80 -17.78
N ILE A 53 5.90 -5.25 -16.85
CA ILE A 53 5.53 -6.67 -16.68
C ILE A 53 4.89 -7.23 -17.95
N VAL A 54 3.92 -6.51 -18.53
CA VAL A 54 3.25 -6.94 -19.76
C VAL A 54 4.22 -7.01 -20.95
N THR A 55 5.23 -6.13 -21.02
CA THR A 55 6.28 -6.19 -22.05
C THR A 55 7.33 -7.30 -21.83
N GLY A 56 7.18 -8.13 -20.79
CA GLY A 56 8.06 -9.27 -20.51
C GLY A 56 9.28 -8.94 -19.65
N GLY A 57 9.39 -7.72 -19.13
CA GLY A 57 10.39 -7.34 -18.15
C GLY A 57 9.89 -7.54 -16.72
N ILE A 58 10.78 -7.81 -15.77
CA ILE A 58 10.47 -7.74 -14.34
C ILE A 58 11.33 -6.63 -13.76
N GLU A 59 10.72 -5.50 -13.44
CA GLU A 59 11.38 -4.35 -12.82
C GLU A 59 11.22 -4.46 -11.31
N LEU A 60 12.31 -4.80 -10.61
CA LEU A 60 12.35 -4.90 -9.15
C LEU A 60 13.09 -3.72 -8.48
N SER A 61 13.71 -2.82 -9.26
CA SER A 61 14.53 -1.73 -8.73
C SER A 61 13.68 -0.60 -8.14
N VAL A 62 12.45 -0.39 -8.64
CA VAL A 62 11.50 0.56 -8.05
C VAL A 62 11.16 0.16 -6.61
N GLY A 63 10.96 -1.13 -6.36
CA GLY A 63 10.69 -1.64 -5.02
C GLY A 63 11.86 -1.44 -4.05
N SER A 64 13.09 -1.71 -4.50
CA SER A 64 14.29 -1.53 -3.66
C SER A 64 14.62 -0.06 -3.39
N MET A 65 14.43 0.83 -4.37
CA MET A 65 14.59 2.27 -4.16
C MET A 65 13.55 2.83 -3.19
N LEU A 66 12.29 2.43 -3.30
CA LEU A 66 11.25 2.87 -2.36
C LEU A 66 11.56 2.43 -0.93
N ALA A 67 12.02 1.20 -0.74
CA ALA A 67 12.44 0.71 0.58
C ALA A 67 13.62 1.51 1.14
N LEU A 68 14.66 1.76 0.32
CA LEU A 68 15.83 2.55 0.72
C LEU A 68 15.45 3.99 1.08
N LEU A 69 14.64 4.64 0.24
CA LEU A 69 14.16 6.01 0.49
C LEU A 69 13.28 6.08 1.73
N GLY A 70 12.47 5.04 1.98
CA GLY A 70 11.68 4.92 3.21
C GLY A 70 12.56 5.00 4.45
N VAL A 71 13.63 4.20 4.51
CA VAL A 71 14.58 4.18 5.64
C VAL A 71 15.35 5.50 5.80
N ILE A 72 15.66 6.18 4.68
CA ILE A 72 16.45 7.43 4.74
C ILE A 72 15.59 8.64 5.12
N PHE A 73 14.33 8.68 4.67
CA PHE A 73 13.51 9.90 4.72
C PHE A 73 12.21 9.78 5.54
N LEU A 74 11.68 8.58 5.75
CA LEU A 74 10.37 8.36 6.40
C LEU A 74 10.45 7.72 7.80
N ASP A 75 11.49 6.94 8.10
CA ASP A 75 11.80 6.44 9.45
C ASP A 75 12.61 7.47 10.26
#